data_AF-R6TNK7-F1
#
_entry.id   AF-R6TNK7-F1
#
_cell.length_a   1.000
_cell.length_b   1.000
_cell.length_c   1.000
_cell.angle_alpha   90.00
_cell.angle_beta   90.00
_cell.angle_gamma   90.00
#
_symmetry.space_group_name_H-M   'P 1'
#
loop_
_entity.id
_entity.type
_entity.pdbx_description
1 polymer ?
#
loop_
_entity_poly.entity_id
_entity_poly.type
_entity_poly.pdbx_seq_one_letter_code
_entity_poly.pdbx_strand_id
1 'polypeptide(L)' 'MNGALLSSKNMGWCTPANFFSELDQEFHFNLDPAATDKSAKCARYFTPADDGLKADWGGVSRVL' A
#
# COMPACT_ATOMS: atom_id res chain seq x y z
N MET A 1 17.14 15.88 -17.28
CA MET A 1 15.95 14.99 -17.24
C MET A 1 14.90 15.52 -18.21
N ASN A 2 14.33 14.68 -19.08
CA ASN A 2 13.24 15.08 -19.99
C ASN A 2 11.92 15.15 -19.21
N GLY A 3 11.35 16.35 -19.06
CA GLY A 3 10.17 16.60 -18.21
C GLY A 3 8.87 15.90 -18.64
N ALA A 4 8.80 15.36 -19.85
CA ALA A 4 7.63 14.65 -20.37
C ALA A 4 7.44 13.24 -19.79
N LEU A 5 8.49 12.64 -19.21
CA LEU A 5 8.45 11.26 -18.69
C LEU A 5 7.76 11.13 -17.32
N LEU A 6 7.45 12.25 -16.66
CA LEU A 6 6.79 12.31 -15.34
C LEU A 6 5.61 13.30 -15.38
N SER A 7 4.70 13.13 -16.34
CA SER A 7 3.57 14.04 -16.56
C SER A 7 2.46 13.93 -15.49
N SER A 8 2.38 12.81 -14.77
CA SER A 8 1.41 12.65 -13.68
C SER A 8 1.87 13.38 -12.43
N LYS A 9 1.12 14.42 -12.04
CA LYS A 9 1.30 15.14 -10.77
C LYS A 9 0.63 14.43 -9.58
N ASN A 10 -0.26 13.48 -9.85
CA ASN A 10 -1.06 12.83 -8.81
C ASN A 10 -0.38 11.52 -8.36
N MET A 11 0.07 11.50 -7.10
CA MET A 11 0.72 10.34 -6.46
C MET A 11 -0.24 9.53 -5.57
N GLY A 12 -1.51 9.93 -5.46
CA GLY A 12 -2.52 9.29 -4.60
C GLY A 12 -3.37 8.22 -5.29
N TRP A 13 -2.80 7.51 -6.27
CA TRP A 13 -3.50 6.37 -6.88
C TRP A 13 -3.68 5.26 -5.85
N CYS A 14 -4.91 4.80 -5.67
CA CYS A 14 -5.25 3.76 -4.70
C CYS A 14 -6.06 2.63 -5.36
N THR A 15 -5.95 1.43 -4.80
CA THR A 15 -6.70 0.26 -5.25
C THR A 15 -8.21 0.49 -5.04
N PRO A 16 -9.05 0.28 -6.07
CA PRO A 16 -10.51 0.30 -5.90
C PRO A 16 -10.96 -0.64 -4.79
N ALA A 17 -11.95 -0.21 -4.00
CA ALA A 17 -12.34 -0.91 -2.78
C ALA A 17 -12.84 -2.34 -3.06
N ASN A 18 -13.70 -2.52 -4.06
CA ASN A 18 -14.23 -3.83 -4.45
C ASN A 18 -13.13 -4.81 -4.87
N PHE A 19 -12.18 -4.35 -5.68
CA PHE A 19 -11.06 -5.16 -6.14
C PHE A 19 -10.13 -5.56 -4.99
N PHE A 20 -9.85 -4.63 -4.07
CA PHE A 20 -9.10 -4.96 -2.86
C PHE A 20 -9.83 -6.00 -2.01
N SER A 21 -11.15 -5.84 -1.80
CA SER A 21 -11.93 -6.75 -0.95
C SER A 21 -11.94 -8.19 -1.46
N GLU A 22 -11.96 -8.42 -2.78
CA GLU A 22 -11.87 -9.77 -3.34
C GLU A 22 -10.51 -10.43 -3.03
N LEU A 23 -9.41 -9.67 -3.14
CA LEU A 23 -8.08 -10.17 -2.82
C LEU A 23 -7.90 -10.38 -1.31
N ASP A 24 -8.42 -9.47 -0.49
CA ASP A 24 -8.30 -9.55 0.96
C ASP A 24 -9.09 -10.74 1.55
N GLN A 25 -10.18 -11.15 0.89
CA GLN A 25 -10.88 -12.38 1.24
C GLN A 25 -10.03 -13.64 1.03
N GLU A 26 -9.11 -13.64 0.07
CA GLU A 26 -8.22 -14.78 -0.21
C GLU A 26 -6.93 -14.73 0.62
N PHE A 27 -6.30 -13.56 0.69
CA PHE A 27 -4.95 -13.41 1.24
C PHE A 27 -4.92 -12.85 2.66
N HIS A 28 -6.01 -12.24 3.13
CA HIS A 28 -6.14 -11.65 4.46
C HIS A 28 -4.98 -10.70 4.80
N PHE A 29 -4.87 -9.61 4.05
CA PHE A 29 -3.80 -8.65 4.22
C PHE A 29 -3.86 -8.00 5.61
N ASN A 30 -2.67 -7.81 6.21
CA ASN A 30 -2.54 -7.22 7.54
C ASN A 30 -1.76 -5.90 7.54
N LEU A 31 -1.30 -5.44 6.38
CA LEU A 31 -0.51 -4.23 6.21
C LEU A 31 -0.79 -3.59 4.84
N ASP A 32 -1.01 -2.27 4.86
CA ASP A 32 -1.04 -1.42 3.66
C ASP A 32 0.18 -0.46 3.69
N PRO A 33 1.30 -0.81 3.05
CA PRO A 33 2.58 -0.10 3.23
C PRO A 33 2.67 1.22 2.46
N ALA A 34 1.66 1.57 1.66
CA ALA A 34 1.68 2.77 0.81
C ALA A 34 0.27 3.39 0.74
N ALA A 35 -0.15 4.00 1.84
CA ALA A 35 -1.49 4.55 2.01
C ALA A 35 -1.47 6.01 2.46
N THR A 36 -2.67 6.55 2.66
CA THR A 36 -2.96 7.76 3.43
C THR A 36 -4.05 7.40 4.42
N ASP A 37 -4.29 8.22 5.43
CA ASP A 37 -5.38 8.00 6.41
C ASP A 37 -6.75 7.81 5.74
N LYS A 38 -6.93 8.36 4.53
CA LYS A 38 -8.19 8.27 3.76
C LYS A 38 -8.25 7.08 2.80
N SER A 39 -7.09 6.55 2.39
CA SER A 39 -7.01 5.51 1.36
C SER A 39 -6.60 4.14 1.91
N ALA A 40 -6.22 4.08 3.19
CA ALA A 40 -5.80 2.87 3.86
C ALA A 40 -6.81 1.73 3.68
N LYS A 41 -6.28 0.55 3.32
CA LYS A 41 -7.05 -0.68 3.12
C LYS A 41 -6.95 -1.65 4.28
N CYS A 42 -5.89 -1.52 5.07
CA CYS A 42 -5.63 -2.32 6.27
C CYS A 42 -5.63 -1.42 7.52
N ALA A 43 -5.93 -2.01 8.68
CA ALA A 43 -5.88 -1.29 9.96
C ALA A 43 -4.46 -0.82 10.32
N ARG A 44 -3.44 -1.61 9.97
CA ARG A 44 -2.04 -1.23 10.02
C ARG A 44 -1.63 -0.72 8.63
N TYR A 45 -1.11 0.49 8.56
CA TYR A 45 -0.68 1.10 7.31
C TYR A 45 0.43 2.11 7.54
N PHE A 46 1.12 2.47 6.47
CA PHE A 46 2.12 3.54 6.45
C PHE A 46 1.62 4.68 5.57
N THR A 47 1.85 5.90 6.02
CA THR A 47 1.54 7.13 5.32
C THR A 47 2.76 7.61 4.53
N PRO A 48 2.65 8.63 3.63
CA PRO A 48 3.81 9.17 2.95
C PRO A 48 4.83 9.85 3.89
N ALA A 49 4.44 10.12 5.14
CA ALA A 49 5.35 10.60 6.18
C ALA A 49 6.16 9.46 6.83
N ASP A 50 5.65 8.23 6.74
CA ASP A 50 6.33 7.03 7.20
C ASP A 50 7.21 6.52 6.06
N ASP A 51 8.53 6.44 6.28
CA ASP A 51 9.44 5.83 5.30
C ASP A 51 9.19 4.31 5.25
N GLY A 52 8.18 3.91 4.46
CA GLY A 52 7.72 2.52 4.38
C GLY A 52 8.82 1.56 3.97
N LEU A 53 9.86 2.00 3.25
CA LEU A 53 10.99 1.14 2.86
C LEU A 53 11.92 0.81 4.03
N LYS A 54 11.89 1.60 5.11
CA LYS A 54 12.65 1.36 6.34
C LYS A 54 11.80 0.77 7.46
N ALA A 55 10.49 0.75 7.30
CA ALA A 55 9.59 0.18 8.29
C ALA A 55 9.67 -1.35 8.29
N ASP A 56 9.37 -1.97 9.43
CA ASP A 56 9.18 -3.42 9.50
C ASP A 56 7.83 -3.78 8.89
N TRP A 57 7.84 -4.59 7.84
CA TRP A 57 6.63 -5.07 7.16
C TRP A 57 6.03 -6.29 7.88
N GLY A 58 6.79 -6.91 8.79
CA GLY A 58 6.47 -8.20 9.37
C GLY A 58 6.59 -9.33 8.36
N GLY A 59 5.64 -10.26 8.42
CA GLY A 59 5.65 -11.53 7.68
C GLY A 59 5.74 -12.73 8.62
N VAL A 60 5.00 -13.78 8.31
CA VAL A 60 5.12 -15.07 9.01
C VAL A 60 6.26 -15.83 8.36
N SER A 61 7.25 -16.25 9.15
CA SER A 61 8.23 -17.24 8.70
C SER A 61 7.46 -18.55 8.45
N ARG A 62 6.99 -18.76 7.22
CA ARG A 62 6.43 -20.05 6.83
C ARG A 62 7.58 -21.05 6.84
N VAL A 63 7.65 -21.84 7.90
CA VAL A 63 8.31 -23.14 7.82
C VAL A 63 7.52 -23.93 6.79
N LEU A 64 8.13 -24.15 5.63
CA LEU A 64 7.60 -25.06 4.60
C LEU A 64 7.63 -26.50 5.12
#